data_AF-A0A966W8S9-F1
#
_entry.id   AF-A0A966W8S9-F1
#
_cell.length_a   1.000
_cell.length_b   1.000
_cell.length_c   1.000
_cell.angle_alpha   90.00
_cell.angle_beta   90.00
_cell.angle_gamma   90.00
#
_symmetry.space_group_name_H-M   'P 1'
#
loop_
_entity.id
_entity.type
_entity.pdbx_description
1 polymer ?
#
loop_
_entity_poly.entity_id
_entity_poly.type
_entity_poly.pdbx_seq_one_letter_code
_entity_poly.pdbx_strand_id
1 'polypeptide(L)'
;MQITQIFLADPQAEKGPYLEACVESVRREFAGVPHVLYDQPMVEAFLAEHYGPRVLDAYRRLIPYAYRADLARYCIVQKLGGWYFDVGVRCATGIDLPANVELFAFRDINRYTGTAWACDNGVFFARAGHPALQRAIDQVVEHCRNQYYGISPLCPTGPNLWGRAIAIEGANQAIAFGDSVELTAQYPQTNKALVLPDGLRNKRRRCRGRWS
;
A
#
# COMPACT_ATOMS: atom_id res chain seq x y z
N MET A 1 15.01 -1.09 6.77
CA MET A 1 13.91 -1.13 5.79
C MET A 1 13.43 -2.57 5.68
N GLN A 2 12.13 -2.78 5.64
CA GLN A 2 11.51 -4.11 5.52
C GLN A 2 10.44 -4.11 4.43
N ILE A 3 9.97 -5.30 4.07
CA ILE A 3 8.72 -5.49 3.36
C ILE A 3 7.64 -5.79 4.41
N THR A 4 6.56 -5.02 4.36
CA THR A 4 5.40 -5.13 5.25
C THR A 4 4.21 -5.64 4.45
N GLN A 5 3.57 -6.69 4.94
CA GLN A 5 2.23 -7.11 4.52
C GLN A 5 1.33 -7.24 5.74
N ILE A 6 0.02 -7.08 5.56
CA ILE A 6 -0.95 -7.19 6.65
C ILE A 6 -2.04 -8.19 6.24
N PHE A 7 -2.35 -9.13 7.12
CA PHE A 7 -3.47 -10.06 6.98
C PHE A 7 -4.33 -9.99 8.24
N LEU A 8 -5.46 -9.29 8.14
CA LEU A 8 -6.47 -9.22 9.19
C LEU A 8 -7.62 -10.16 8.83
N ALA A 9 -7.98 -11.01 9.78
CA ALA A 9 -9.05 -11.99 9.62
C ALA A 9 -9.65 -12.30 10.99
N ASP A 10 -10.82 -12.93 10.99
CA ASP A 10 -11.37 -13.50 12.23
C ASP A 10 -10.44 -14.59 12.79
N PRO A 11 -10.45 -14.86 14.11
CA PRO A 11 -9.50 -15.79 14.74
C PRO A 11 -9.44 -17.21 14.17
N GLN A 12 -10.50 -17.66 13.48
CA GLN A 12 -10.61 -18.98 12.87
C GLN A 12 -10.34 -18.97 11.36
N ALA A 13 -10.17 -17.80 10.76
CA ALA A 13 -10.01 -17.65 9.33
C ALA A 13 -8.54 -17.90 8.94
N GLU A 14 -8.33 -18.93 8.13
CA GLU A 14 -7.01 -19.23 7.58
C GLU A 14 -6.79 -18.51 6.24
N LYS A 15 -5.52 -18.30 5.93
CA LYS A 15 -5.10 -17.70 4.67
C LYS A 15 -5.14 -18.77 3.59
N GLY A 16 -6.06 -18.61 2.63
CA GLY A 16 -6.18 -19.56 1.53
C GLY A 16 -4.93 -19.61 0.64
N PRO A 17 -4.78 -20.68 -0.17
CA PRO A 17 -3.57 -20.96 -0.95
C PRO A 17 -3.19 -19.85 -1.95
N TYR A 18 -4.18 -19.09 -2.44
CA TYR A 18 -3.93 -17.96 -3.31
C TYR A 18 -3.14 -16.83 -2.61
N LEU A 19 -3.52 -16.50 -1.38
CA LEU A 19 -2.87 -15.45 -0.62
C LEU A 19 -1.47 -15.89 -0.18
N GLU A 20 -1.29 -17.17 0.16
CA GLU A 20 0.05 -17.73 0.42
C GLU A 20 0.94 -17.60 -0.81
N ALA A 21 0.44 -17.95 -2.00
CA ALA A 21 1.19 -17.78 -3.24
C ALA A 21 1.54 -16.31 -3.53
N CYS A 22 0.68 -15.35 -3.14
CA CYS A 22 0.97 -13.93 -3.25
C CYS A 22 2.10 -13.51 -2.29
N VAL A 23 2.02 -13.90 -1.01
CA VAL A 23 3.07 -13.63 -0.01
C VAL A 23 4.42 -14.21 -0.46
N GLU A 24 4.45 -15.48 -0.89
CA GLU A 24 5.68 -16.12 -1.36
C GLU A 24 6.25 -15.45 -2.61
N SER A 25 5.38 -14.92 -3.47
CA SER A 25 5.81 -14.19 -4.64
C SER A 25 6.55 -12.90 -4.27
N VAL A 26 6.12 -12.18 -3.23
CA VAL A 26 6.81 -10.99 -2.73
C VAL A 26 8.15 -11.37 -2.09
N ARG A 27 8.16 -12.39 -1.23
CA ARG A 27 9.39 -12.90 -0.58
C ARG A 27 10.46 -13.30 -1.59
N ARG A 28 10.07 -13.97 -2.67
CA ARG A 28 10.99 -14.39 -3.73
C ARG A 28 11.60 -13.20 -4.48
N GLU A 29 10.78 -12.22 -4.86
CA GLU A 29 11.25 -11.08 -5.66
C GLU A 29 12.05 -10.05 -4.85
N PHE A 30 11.85 -9.99 -3.54
CA PHE A 30 12.62 -9.16 -2.60
C PHE A 30 13.52 -10.01 -1.69
N ALA A 31 14.13 -11.05 -2.26
CA ALA A 31 15.03 -11.94 -1.52
C ALA A 31 16.17 -11.15 -0.84
N GLY A 32 16.37 -11.40 0.45
CA GLY A 32 17.38 -10.70 1.27
C GLY A 32 16.87 -9.45 2.00
N VAL A 33 15.64 -9.00 1.73
CA VAL A 33 14.98 -7.94 2.53
C VAL A 33 14.13 -8.59 3.63
N PRO A 34 14.19 -8.13 4.89
CA PRO A 34 13.32 -8.63 5.95
C PRO A 34 11.84 -8.49 5.56
N HIS A 35 11.07 -9.56 5.69
CA HIS A 35 9.66 -9.60 5.30
C HIS A 35 8.79 -9.96 6.51
N VAL A 36 7.90 -9.05 6.90
CA VAL A 36 7.01 -9.22 8.06
C VAL A 36 5.55 -9.20 7.60
N LEU A 37 4.83 -10.27 7.93
CA LEU A 37 3.38 -10.37 7.75
C LEU A 37 2.74 -10.10 9.12
N TYR A 38 2.07 -8.96 9.25
CA TYR A 38 1.40 -8.57 10.49
C TYR A 38 -0.03 -9.12 10.53
N ASP A 39 -0.39 -9.71 11.67
CA ASP A 39 -1.76 -10.01 12.04
C ASP A 39 -2.34 -8.91 12.96
N GLN A 40 -3.57 -9.10 13.40
CA GLN A 40 -4.25 -8.11 14.25
C GLN A 40 -3.52 -7.86 15.60
N PRO A 41 -3.16 -8.89 16.40
CA PRO A 41 -2.40 -8.68 17.63
C PRO A 41 -1.08 -7.93 17.42
N MET A 42 -0.32 -8.27 16.36
CA MET A 42 0.93 -7.58 16.03
C MET A 42 0.71 -6.11 15.70
N VAL A 43 -0.34 -5.78 14.93
CA VAL A 43 -0.69 -4.39 14.62
C VAL A 43 -1.08 -3.62 15.90
N GLU A 44 -1.94 -4.20 16.75
CA GLU A 44 -2.38 -3.51 17.97
C GLU A 44 -1.21 -3.24 18.93
N ALA A 45 -0.31 -4.22 19.11
CA ALA A 45 0.90 -4.05 19.89
C ALA A 45 1.80 -2.94 19.32
N PHE A 46 2.02 -2.96 18.00
CA PHE A 46 2.83 -1.95 17.31
C PHE A 46 2.27 -0.53 17.47
N LEU A 47 0.95 -0.37 17.33
CA LEU A 47 0.29 0.94 17.49
C LEU A 47 0.36 1.42 18.94
N ALA A 48 0.16 0.53 19.92
CA ALA A 48 0.28 0.85 21.34
C ALA A 48 1.69 1.34 21.70
N GLU A 49 2.72 0.68 21.15
CA GLU A 49 4.12 1.00 21.41
C GLU A 49 4.55 2.34 20.78
N HIS A 50 4.11 2.64 19.56
CA HIS A 50 4.69 3.75 18.78
C HIS A 50 3.81 4.98 18.57
N TYR A 51 2.48 4.86 18.69
CA TYR A 51 1.56 5.95 18.36
C TYR A 51 0.59 6.32 19.50
N GLY A 52 0.54 5.50 20.55
CA GLY A 52 -0.27 5.76 21.74
C GLY A 52 -1.79 5.64 21.49
N PRO A 53 -2.60 6.04 22.50
CA PRO A 53 -4.03 5.74 22.53
C PRO A 53 -4.80 6.41 21.38
N ARG A 54 -4.41 7.62 20.95
CA ARG A 54 -5.13 8.37 19.91
C ARG A 54 -5.28 7.57 18.60
N VAL A 55 -4.19 6.97 18.13
CA VAL A 55 -4.17 6.21 16.87
C VAL A 55 -4.73 4.79 17.08
N LEU A 56 -4.41 4.17 18.22
CA LEU A 56 -4.92 2.84 18.56
C LEU A 56 -6.46 2.83 18.69
N ASP A 57 -7.04 3.87 19.28
CA ASP A 57 -8.49 4.01 19.41
C ASP A 57 -9.15 4.25 18.05
N ALA A 58 -8.53 5.04 17.17
CA ALA A 58 -9.00 5.21 15.80
C ALA A 58 -9.00 3.86 15.06
N TYR A 59 -7.91 3.10 15.15
CA TYR A 59 -7.81 1.75 14.58
C TYR A 59 -8.92 0.82 15.08
N ARG A 60 -9.19 0.82 16.38
CA ARG A 60 -10.24 -0.02 17.00
C ARG A 60 -11.66 0.38 16.59
N ARG A 61 -11.89 1.66 16.26
CA ARG A 61 -13.18 2.17 15.77
C ARG A 61 -13.47 1.82 14.32
N LEU A 62 -12.45 1.55 13.51
CA LEU A 62 -12.63 1.14 12.12
C LEU A 62 -13.26 -0.26 12.09
N ILE A 63 -14.44 -0.39 11.50
CA ILE A 63 -15.14 -1.69 11.42
C ILE A 63 -14.55 -2.57 10.30
N PRO A 64 -14.38 -2.08 9.05
CA PRO A 64 -13.87 -2.93 7.98
C PRO A 64 -12.38 -3.25 8.16
N TYR A 65 -11.99 -4.51 7.94
CA TYR A 65 -10.58 -4.91 7.96
C TYR A 65 -9.73 -4.14 6.94
N ALA A 66 -10.30 -3.80 5.78
CA ALA A 66 -9.60 -2.99 4.78
C ALA A 66 -9.19 -1.62 5.35
N TYR A 67 -10.08 -0.96 6.10
CA TYR A 67 -9.78 0.35 6.70
C TYR A 67 -8.75 0.22 7.82
N ARG A 68 -8.84 -0.83 8.63
CA ARG A 68 -7.82 -1.15 9.64
C ARG A 68 -6.45 -1.35 8.98
N ALA A 69 -6.39 -2.11 7.89
CA ALA A 69 -5.16 -2.33 7.13
C ALA A 69 -4.62 -1.03 6.50
N ASP A 70 -5.50 -0.12 6.04
CA ASP A 70 -5.11 1.22 5.57
C ASP A 70 -4.43 2.04 6.68
N LEU A 71 -5.01 2.12 7.87
CA LEU A 71 -4.36 2.87 8.96
C LEU A 71 -3.04 2.21 9.39
N ALA A 72 -3.06 0.88 9.54
CA ALA A 72 -1.91 0.12 9.99
C ALA A 72 -0.72 0.20 9.01
N ARG A 73 -0.96 0.11 7.70
CA ARG A 73 0.12 0.24 6.70
C ARG A 73 0.78 1.61 6.74
N TYR A 74 -0.01 2.68 6.93
CA TYR A 74 0.55 4.02 7.06
C TYR A 74 1.41 4.12 8.32
N CYS A 75 0.92 3.64 9.46
CA CYS A 75 1.65 3.67 10.73
C CYS A 75 2.96 2.86 10.69
N ILE A 76 2.92 1.64 10.17
CA ILE A 76 4.10 0.76 10.14
C ILE A 76 5.15 1.33 9.18
N VAL A 77 4.76 1.74 7.97
CA VAL A 77 5.72 2.27 6.99
C VAL A 77 6.23 3.65 7.41
N GLN A 78 5.41 4.49 8.05
CA GLN A 78 5.89 5.77 8.60
C GLN A 78 7.00 5.51 9.61
N LYS A 79 6.85 4.52 10.48
CA LYS A 79 7.79 4.29 11.58
C LYS A 79 9.04 3.54 11.14
N LEU A 80 8.90 2.50 10.30
CA LEU A 80 9.98 1.58 9.93
C LEU A 80 10.55 1.82 8.53
N GLY A 81 9.81 2.52 7.68
CA GLY A 81 10.10 2.66 6.25
C GLY A 81 10.08 1.34 5.50
N GLY A 82 10.46 1.41 4.22
CA GLY A 82 10.47 0.26 3.33
C GLY A 82 9.21 0.16 2.49
N TRP A 83 8.89 -1.06 2.07
CA TRP A 83 7.77 -1.33 1.18
C TRP A 83 6.56 -1.84 1.93
N TYR A 84 5.38 -1.47 1.44
CA TYR A 84 4.13 -2.13 1.75
C TYR A 84 3.61 -2.87 0.52
N PHE A 85 3.06 -4.06 0.73
CA PHE A 85 2.28 -4.82 -0.25
C PHE A 85 1.01 -5.38 0.40
N ASP A 86 -0.15 -5.14 -0.18
CA ASP A 86 -1.38 -5.85 0.20
C ASP A 86 -1.17 -7.36 0.05
N VAL A 87 -1.73 -8.14 0.97
CA VAL A 87 -1.54 -9.61 1.01
C VAL A 87 -2.01 -10.33 -0.26
N GLY A 88 -2.95 -9.73 -0.99
CA GLY A 88 -3.45 -10.24 -2.27
C GLY A 88 -2.66 -9.80 -3.49
N VAL A 89 -1.59 -9.02 -3.33
CA VAL A 89 -0.76 -8.56 -4.45
C VAL A 89 0.25 -9.63 -4.83
N ARG A 90 0.18 -10.07 -6.08
CA ARG A 90 1.19 -10.95 -6.66
C ARG A 90 2.35 -10.13 -7.21
N CYS A 91 3.56 -10.51 -6.79
CA CYS A 91 4.83 -9.97 -7.23
C CYS A 91 5.57 -10.96 -8.16
N ALA A 92 6.23 -10.44 -9.18
CA ALA A 92 6.78 -11.11 -10.33
C ALA A 92 7.87 -10.28 -11.01
N THR A 93 8.19 -9.09 -10.47
CA THR A 93 9.54 -8.51 -10.52
C THR A 93 9.79 -7.69 -9.26
N GLY A 94 10.97 -7.85 -8.68
CA GLY A 94 11.46 -6.92 -7.65
C GLY A 94 11.58 -5.50 -8.20
N ILE A 95 11.48 -4.51 -7.32
CA ILE A 95 11.61 -3.09 -7.66
C ILE A 95 12.88 -2.57 -6.98
N ASP A 96 13.83 -2.11 -7.79
CA ASP A 96 15.01 -1.41 -7.32
C ASP A 96 14.81 0.10 -7.55
N LEU A 97 14.84 0.88 -6.47
CA LEU A 97 14.59 2.31 -6.52
C LEU A 97 15.91 3.08 -6.47
N PRO A 98 16.05 4.17 -7.24
CA PRO A 98 17.17 5.09 -7.07
C PRO A 98 17.29 5.56 -5.62
N ALA A 99 18.52 5.69 -5.12
CA ALA A 99 18.78 6.00 -3.72
C ALA A 99 18.18 7.34 -3.25
N ASN A 100 17.99 8.29 -4.15
CA ASN A 100 17.39 9.58 -3.84
C ASN A 100 15.86 9.51 -3.68
N VAL A 101 15.19 8.42 -4.07
CA VAL A 101 13.73 8.30 -3.90
C VAL A 101 13.37 8.15 -2.42
N GLU A 102 12.52 9.04 -1.93
CA GLU A 102 12.02 9.04 -0.55
C GLU A 102 10.60 8.46 -0.44
N LEU A 103 9.82 8.56 -1.52
CA LEU A 103 8.50 7.97 -1.65
C LEU A 103 8.29 7.44 -3.08
N PHE A 104 7.76 6.23 -3.19
CA PHE A 104 7.29 5.68 -4.45
C PHE A 104 5.85 5.21 -4.32
N ALA A 105 4.96 5.70 -5.16
CA ALA A 105 3.54 5.32 -5.14
C ALA A 105 3.04 5.03 -6.57
N PHE A 106 1.84 4.45 -6.68
CA PHE A 106 1.20 4.23 -7.98
C PHE A 106 -0.02 5.14 -8.11
N ARG A 107 -0.10 5.92 -9.19
CA ARG A 107 -1.30 6.70 -9.50
C ARG A 107 -2.46 5.75 -9.77
N ASP A 108 -3.61 6.00 -9.17
CA ASP A 108 -4.80 5.17 -9.35
C ASP A 108 -5.51 5.51 -10.67
N ILE A 109 -6.44 4.65 -11.07
CA ILE A 109 -7.27 4.87 -12.24
C ILE A 109 -8.38 5.86 -11.85
N ASN A 110 -8.12 7.14 -12.10
CA ASN A 110 -8.94 8.29 -11.68
C ASN A 110 -10.44 8.17 -12.02
N ARG A 111 -10.81 7.39 -13.05
CA ARG A 111 -12.22 7.16 -13.42
C ARG A 111 -13.06 6.50 -12.30
N TYR A 112 -12.43 5.75 -11.40
CA TYR A 112 -13.11 5.08 -10.29
C TYR A 112 -13.09 5.90 -9.00
N THR A 113 -12.07 6.74 -8.84
CA THR A 113 -11.85 7.49 -7.60
C THR A 113 -12.49 8.87 -7.64
N GLY A 114 -12.76 9.39 -8.84
CA GLY A 114 -13.41 10.69 -9.06
C GLY A 114 -12.51 11.89 -8.74
N THR A 115 -11.21 11.68 -8.55
CA THR A 115 -10.22 12.74 -8.25
C THR A 115 -8.99 12.61 -9.13
N ALA A 116 -8.25 13.72 -9.29
CA ALA A 116 -7.05 13.74 -10.13
C ALA A 116 -5.77 13.26 -9.41
N TRP A 117 -5.84 13.10 -8.07
CA TRP A 117 -4.67 12.86 -7.21
C TRP A 117 -4.65 11.48 -6.57
N ALA A 118 -5.69 10.65 -6.77
CA ALA A 118 -5.76 9.36 -6.13
C ALA A 118 -4.54 8.49 -6.44
N CYS A 119 -4.00 7.86 -5.41
CA CYS A 119 -2.90 6.92 -5.54
C CYS A 119 -3.34 5.60 -4.91
N ASP A 120 -3.05 4.50 -5.60
CA ASP A 120 -3.25 3.16 -5.08
C ASP A 120 -2.40 3.01 -3.80
N ASN A 121 -3.01 2.52 -2.72
CA ASN A 121 -2.36 2.34 -1.43
C ASN A 121 -2.04 0.86 -1.14
N GLY A 122 -2.29 -0.04 -2.09
CA GLY A 122 -2.02 -1.47 -1.99
C GLY A 122 -0.55 -1.83 -2.23
N VAL A 123 0.22 -0.98 -2.90
CA VAL A 123 1.69 -1.07 -2.95
C VAL A 123 2.30 0.31 -2.93
N PHE A 124 3.27 0.55 -2.05
CA PHE A 124 4.07 1.76 -2.06
C PHE A 124 5.37 1.56 -1.28
N PHE A 125 6.32 2.45 -1.48
CA PHE A 125 7.54 2.57 -0.70
C PHE A 125 7.60 3.94 -0.05
N ALA A 126 8.11 4.01 1.18
CA ALA A 126 8.54 5.27 1.77
C ALA A 126 9.76 5.08 2.66
N ARG A 127 10.59 6.11 2.79
CA ARG A 127 11.55 6.20 3.88
C ARG A 127 10.84 6.40 5.21
N ALA A 128 11.44 5.88 6.27
CA ALA A 128 10.93 6.10 7.63
C ALA A 128 10.85 7.60 7.91
N GLY A 129 9.73 8.03 8.50
CA GLY A 129 9.43 9.41 8.83
C GLY A 129 8.85 10.25 7.69
N HIS A 130 8.52 9.66 6.53
CA HIS A 130 8.03 10.46 5.40
C HIS A 130 6.74 11.23 5.74
N PRO A 131 6.70 12.58 5.56
CA PRO A 131 5.58 13.43 5.98
C PRO A 131 4.21 13.03 5.42
N ALA A 132 4.17 12.53 4.18
CA ALA A 132 2.92 12.10 3.55
C ALA A 132 2.19 11.01 4.35
N LEU A 133 2.93 10.10 5.00
CA LEU A 133 2.33 9.06 5.82
C LEU A 133 1.81 9.61 7.14
N GLN A 134 2.56 10.52 7.77
CA GLN A 134 2.07 11.20 8.99
C GLN A 134 0.77 11.95 8.71
N ARG A 135 0.71 12.68 7.59
CA ARG A 135 -0.49 13.37 7.14
C ARG A 135 -1.66 12.41 6.90
N ALA A 136 -1.42 11.26 6.28
CA ALA A 136 -2.44 10.26 6.06
C ALA A 136 -2.98 9.71 7.40
N ILE A 137 -2.10 9.39 8.34
CA ILE A 137 -2.48 8.90 9.70
C ILE A 137 -3.36 9.94 10.41
N ASP A 138 -2.93 11.20 10.43
CA ASP A 138 -3.68 12.26 11.12
C ASP A 138 -5.06 12.50 10.49
N GLN A 139 -5.16 12.42 9.16
CA GLN A 139 -6.45 12.52 8.47
C GLN A 139 -7.38 11.34 8.78
N VAL A 140 -6.86 10.10 8.84
CA VAL A 140 -7.67 8.93 9.22
C VAL A 140 -8.19 9.06 10.65
N VAL A 141 -7.34 9.49 11.59
CA VAL A 141 -7.75 9.74 12.98
C VAL A 141 -8.85 10.80 13.04
N GLU A 142 -8.71 11.88 12.28
CA GLU A 142 -9.71 12.94 12.21
C GLU A 142 -11.05 12.44 11.62
N HIS A 143 -11.00 11.62 10.56
CA HIS A 143 -12.18 10.99 9.99
C HIS A 143 -12.89 10.07 10.99
N CYS A 144 -12.13 9.31 11.78
CA CYS A 144 -12.70 8.47 12.84
C CYS A 144 -13.37 9.31 13.92
N ARG A 145 -12.75 10.43 14.32
CA ARG A 145 -13.28 11.36 15.32
C ARG A 145 -14.60 11.99 14.86
N ASN A 146 -14.67 12.39 13.59
CA ASN A 146 -15.84 13.09 13.03
C ASN A 146 -16.87 12.15 12.41
N GLN A 147 -16.64 10.83 12.48
CA GLN A 147 -17.47 9.82 11.80
C GLN A 147 -17.69 10.14 10.32
N TYR A 148 -16.60 10.52 9.63
CA TYR A 148 -16.64 10.89 8.22
C TYR A 148 -16.62 9.65 7.33
N TYR A 149 -17.61 9.53 6.44
CA TYR A 149 -17.73 8.42 5.49
C TYR A 149 -17.49 8.86 4.03
N GLY A 150 -17.64 10.14 3.72
CA GLY A 150 -17.45 10.69 2.38
C GLY A 150 -18.48 10.21 1.35
N ILE A 151 -18.15 10.38 0.07
CA ILE A 151 -19.03 10.06 -1.08
C ILE A 151 -18.88 8.57 -1.48
N SER A 152 -17.74 7.95 -1.19
CA SER A 152 -17.50 6.53 -1.45
C SER A 152 -16.84 5.84 -0.25
N PRO A 153 -16.96 4.51 -0.12
CA PRO A 153 -16.27 3.74 0.91
C PRO A 153 -14.74 3.89 0.89
N LEU A 154 -14.15 4.42 -0.18
CA LEU A 154 -12.70 4.62 -0.26
C LEU A 154 -12.25 5.95 0.36
N CYS A 155 -13.18 6.86 0.66
CA CYS A 155 -12.88 8.18 1.19
C CYS A 155 -12.26 8.20 2.60
N PRO A 156 -12.66 7.35 3.56
CA PRO A 156 -12.20 7.48 4.94
C PRO A 156 -10.71 7.19 5.14
N THR A 157 -10.16 6.23 4.39
CA THR A 157 -8.79 5.71 4.62
C THR A 157 -7.99 5.39 3.35
N GLY A 158 -8.67 5.29 2.20
CA GLY A 158 -8.13 4.66 1.00
C GLY A 158 -7.45 5.60 0.00
N PRO A 159 -7.45 5.23 -1.30
CA PRO A 159 -6.65 5.88 -2.36
C PRO A 159 -6.80 7.40 -2.51
N ASN A 160 -8.00 7.92 -2.27
CA ASN A 160 -8.26 9.36 -2.35
C ASN A 160 -7.57 10.14 -1.23
N LEU A 161 -7.61 9.63 0.01
CA LEU A 161 -6.94 10.22 1.16
C LEU A 161 -5.43 10.11 1.00
N TRP A 162 -4.95 8.92 0.64
CA TRP A 162 -3.52 8.67 0.41
C TRP A 162 -2.95 9.59 -0.65
N GLY A 163 -3.57 9.60 -1.83
CA GLY A 163 -3.15 10.47 -2.94
C GLY A 163 -3.18 11.96 -2.59
N ARG A 164 -4.19 12.40 -1.83
CA ARG A 164 -4.26 13.78 -1.33
C ARG A 164 -3.12 14.09 -0.37
N ALA A 165 -2.79 13.18 0.53
CA ALA A 165 -1.68 13.35 1.46
C ALA A 165 -0.34 13.47 0.72
N ILE A 166 -0.12 12.65 -0.31
CA ILE A 166 1.05 12.77 -1.19
C ILE A 166 1.05 14.11 -1.92
N ALA A 167 -0.07 14.52 -2.53
CA ALA A 167 -0.14 15.76 -3.31
C ALA A 167 0.14 17.02 -2.48
N ILE A 168 -0.29 17.05 -1.22
CA ILE A 168 -0.02 18.17 -0.31
C ILE A 168 1.48 18.26 0.03
N GLU A 169 2.15 17.12 0.23
CA GLU A 169 3.59 17.08 0.54
C GLU A 169 4.48 17.19 -0.72
N GLY A 170 3.95 16.79 -1.87
CA GLY A 170 4.68 16.58 -3.12
C GLY A 170 5.20 17.85 -3.79
N ALA A 171 4.98 19.03 -3.20
CA ALA A 171 5.57 20.27 -3.68
C ALA A 171 7.10 20.32 -3.50
N ASN A 172 7.73 19.39 -2.77
CA ASN A 172 9.11 19.62 -2.32
C ASN A 172 10.12 18.47 -2.38
N GLN A 173 9.81 17.21 -2.76
CA GLN A 173 10.77 16.11 -2.53
C GLN A 173 10.76 14.98 -3.58
N ALA A 174 11.78 14.14 -3.47
CA ALA A 174 12.15 13.05 -4.38
C ALA A 174 11.14 11.89 -4.36
N ILE A 175 9.96 12.20 -4.90
CA ILE A 175 8.85 11.28 -5.07
C ILE A 175 8.87 10.77 -6.51
N ALA A 176 8.68 9.46 -6.67
CA ALA A 176 8.52 8.83 -7.97
C ALA A 176 7.19 8.08 -8.05
N PHE A 177 6.67 7.93 -9.27
CA PHE A 177 5.35 7.33 -9.49
C PHE A 177 5.38 6.25 -10.56
N GLY A 178 4.74 5.13 -10.27
CA GLY A 178 4.19 4.22 -11.28
C GLY A 178 2.71 4.49 -11.54
N ASP A 179 2.07 3.62 -12.31
CA ASP A 179 0.65 3.71 -12.65
C ASP A 179 -0.08 2.39 -12.36
N SER A 180 -1.29 2.49 -11.81
CA SER A 180 -2.26 1.40 -11.79
C SER A 180 -2.99 1.38 -13.12
N VAL A 181 -3.00 0.22 -13.79
CA VAL A 181 -3.53 0.08 -15.15
C VAL A 181 -4.42 -1.16 -15.23
N GLU A 182 -5.57 -1.05 -15.87
CA GLU A 182 -6.40 -2.21 -16.17
C GLU A 182 -5.94 -2.91 -17.44
N LEU A 183 -5.68 -4.22 -17.31
CA LEU A 183 -5.23 -5.05 -18.40
C LEU A 183 -6.39 -5.67 -19.18
N THR A 184 -7.47 -5.98 -18.48
CA THR A 184 -8.62 -6.73 -19.01
C THR A 184 -9.94 -6.08 -18.61
N ALA A 185 -10.04 -4.74 -18.70
CA ALA A 185 -11.22 -3.97 -18.27
C ALA A 185 -12.55 -4.41 -18.91
N GLN A 186 -12.50 -5.02 -20.09
CA GLN A 186 -13.68 -5.47 -20.85
C GLN A 186 -14.03 -6.94 -20.63
N TYR A 187 -13.26 -7.67 -19.81
CA TYR A 187 -13.48 -9.10 -19.55
C TYR A 187 -14.21 -9.32 -18.21
N PRO A 188 -14.95 -10.42 -18.05
CA PRO A 188 -15.64 -10.75 -16.80
C PRO A 188 -14.70 -10.86 -15.59
N GLN A 189 -13.45 -11.29 -15.84
CA GLN A 189 -12.37 -11.25 -14.86
C GLN A 189 -11.45 -10.08 -15.19
N THR A 190 -11.65 -8.98 -14.49
CA THR A 190 -10.82 -7.78 -14.62
C THR A 190 -9.53 -7.98 -13.84
N ASN A 191 -8.41 -7.58 -14.43
CA ASN A 191 -7.10 -7.59 -13.79
C ASN A 191 -6.50 -6.19 -13.83
N LYS A 192 -6.05 -5.72 -12.67
CA LYS A 192 -5.24 -4.52 -12.54
C LYS A 192 -3.77 -4.90 -12.44
N ALA A 193 -2.90 -4.04 -12.94
CA ALA A 193 -1.46 -4.17 -12.82
C ALA A 193 -0.85 -2.85 -12.39
N LEU A 194 0.15 -2.95 -11.51
CA LEU A 194 0.98 -1.85 -11.08
C LEU A 194 2.21 -1.83 -11.99
N VAL A 195 2.35 -0.75 -12.75
CA VAL A 195 3.34 -0.60 -13.82
C VAL A 195 4.36 0.47 -13.41
N LEU A 196 5.64 0.12 -13.51
CA LEU A 196 6.74 1.04 -13.22
C LEU A 196 6.89 2.11 -14.32
N PRO A 197 7.55 3.26 -14.06
CA PRO A 197 7.74 4.32 -15.05
C PRO A 197 8.38 3.85 -16.37
N ASP A 198 9.20 2.80 -16.33
CA ASP A 198 9.90 2.23 -17.49
C ASP A 198 9.05 1.23 -18.30
N GLY A 199 7.76 1.10 -17.97
CA GLY A 199 6.83 0.20 -18.64
C GLY A 199 7.02 -1.27 -18.29
N LEU A 200 7.96 -1.61 -17.40
CA LEU A 200 8.05 -2.98 -16.90
C LEU A 200 6.84 -3.30 -16.05
N ARG A 201 6.12 -4.33 -16.49
CA ARG A 201 5.27 -5.11 -15.59
C ARG A 201 6.18 -5.96 -14.74
N ASN A 202 5.69 -6.22 -13.56
CA ASN A 202 6.12 -7.25 -12.65
C ASN A 202 5.86 -8.64 -13.28
N LYS A 203 6.63 -8.95 -14.34
CA LYS A 203 6.85 -10.21 -15.08
C LYS A 203 8.04 -9.95 -16.03
N ARG A 204 9.21 -10.56 -15.81
CA ARG A 204 10.28 -10.63 -16.83
C ARG A 204 10.56 -12.07 -17.26
N ARG A 205 10.25 -12.39 -18.52
CA ARG A 205 11.13 -13.20 -19.37
C ARG A 205 11.63 -12.31 -20.49
N ARG A 206 12.88 -11.85 -20.38
CA ARG A 206 13.60 -11.22 -21.48
C ARG A 206 14.08 -12.35 -22.39
N CYS A 207 13.33 -12.69 -23.44
CA CYS A 207 13.89 -13.46 -24.54
C CYS A 207 14.88 -12.55 -25.28
N ARG A 208 16.18 -12.80 -25.11
CA ARG A 208 17.21 -12.21 -25.96
C ARG A 208 17.07 -12.86 -27.35
N GLY A 209 16.34 -12.21 -28.25
CA GLY A 209 16.44 -12.50 -29.67
C GLY A 209 17.80 -11.98 -30.16
N ARG A 210 18.66 -12.87 -30.64
CA ARG A 210 19.81 -12.50 -31.46
C ARG A 210 19.27 -11.86 -32.74
N TRP A 211 19.82 -10.70 -33.06
CA TRP A 211 19.75 -10.14 -34.41
C TRP A 211 20.53 -11.08 -35.34
N SER A 212 19.87 -11.52 -36.41
CA SER A 212 20.47 -11.95 -37.67
C SER A 212 20.12 -10.91 -38.71
#